data_AF-A0A4Q0XL95-F1
#
_entry.id   AF-A0A4Q0XL95-F1
#
_cell.length_a   1.000
_cell.length_b   1.000
_cell.length_c   1.000
_cell.angle_alpha   90.00
_cell.angle_beta   90.00
_cell.angle_gamma   90.00
#
_symmetry.space_group_name_H-M   'P 1'
#
loop_
_entity.id
_entity.type
_entity.pdbx_description
1 polymer ?
#
loop_
_entity_poly.entity_id
_entity_poly.type
_entity_poly.pdbx_seq_one_letter_code
_entity_poly.pdbx_strand_id
1 'polypeptide(L)'
;MLFNHQRNPETYDIYKAITAYKNELLQRYLSWGKAFSINKTYRLCHENKSILTFSHRIDGWANPVYQLTTNFSVEIKTNFGYGHSSYFYTKLKYKNIEITPFSEWVDYEFAKYSEIIRYTRTHLLENKYWYEAMQFAKDACNLSMTNEVKFVEKYVIEECEKMVSGIEEVFNKDNFLFKSRKEDSYKVDKKGHGLVEFRGEKISGALDFISKIIEFEYVASMKSFINRIEACNKKIQPILFEESNVLKAKISNLQDDKSALQPTYQKALADSQIYQKERNILQKEMISRGQLVFEKIDVEKLNQQFNKNHPGYNMFKDEYIKITNAFNTLCDQISKLNKVYNNINTYNRKIEQYFGKLENNLRPK
;
A
#
# COMPACT_ATOMS: atom_id res chain seq x y z
N MET A 1 3.23 53.77 -31.19
CA MET A 1 3.86 52.76 -30.31
C MET A 1 3.98 53.36 -28.92
N LEU A 2 3.04 53.08 -28.01
CA LEU A 2 3.07 53.61 -26.65
C LEU A 2 3.73 52.57 -25.74
N PHE A 3 4.94 52.89 -25.27
CA PHE A 3 5.68 52.12 -24.28
C PHE A 3 5.03 52.31 -22.91
N ASN A 4 4.43 51.25 -22.37
CA ASN A 4 3.85 51.27 -21.03
C ASN A 4 4.95 50.90 -20.00
N HIS A 5 5.49 51.92 -19.31
CA HIS A 5 6.56 51.76 -18.32
C HIS A 5 6.23 50.81 -17.16
N GLN A 6 4.94 50.54 -16.88
CA GLN A 6 4.54 49.55 -15.87
C GLN A 6 4.80 48.10 -16.28
N ARG A 7 4.94 47.80 -17.59
CA ARG A 7 5.20 46.44 -18.08
C ARG A 7 6.65 46.20 -18.48
N ASN A 8 7.38 47.25 -18.83
CA ASN A 8 8.79 47.23 -19.23
C ASN A 8 9.56 48.35 -18.50
N PRO A 9 10.13 48.08 -17.30
CA PRO A 9 11.02 49.04 -16.63
C PRO A 9 12.23 49.39 -17.51
N GLU A 10 12.97 50.46 -17.21
CA GLU A 10 14.17 50.89 -17.98
C GLU A 10 15.24 49.79 -18.08
N THR A 11 15.20 48.79 -17.19
CA THR A 11 16.07 47.61 -17.16
C THR A 11 15.52 46.41 -17.95
N TYR A 12 14.39 46.55 -18.64
CA TYR A 12 13.75 45.48 -19.40
C TYR A 12 14.51 45.21 -20.71
N ASP A 13 15.23 44.09 -20.73
CA ASP A 13 15.91 43.61 -21.92
C ASP A 13 14.91 42.98 -22.90
N ILE A 14 14.43 43.80 -23.83
CA ILE A 14 13.50 43.40 -24.89
C ILE A 14 14.06 42.30 -25.78
N TYR A 15 15.38 42.27 -26.01
CA TYR A 15 16.01 41.25 -26.84
C TYR A 15 16.02 39.89 -26.14
N LYS A 16 16.31 39.87 -24.84
CA LYS A 16 16.21 38.67 -24.01
C LYS A 16 14.78 38.15 -23.93
N ALA A 17 13.79 39.05 -23.77
CA ALA A 17 12.39 38.68 -23.75
C ALA A 17 11.91 38.10 -25.10
N ILE A 18 12.27 38.74 -26.23
CA ILE A 18 11.98 38.21 -27.57
C ILE A 18 12.64 36.85 -27.79
N THR A 19 13.88 36.68 -27.35
CA THR A 19 14.61 35.40 -27.47
C THR A 19 13.94 34.30 -26.65
N ALA A 20 13.55 34.60 -25.41
CA ALA A 20 12.80 33.69 -24.55
C ALA A 20 11.46 33.29 -25.20
N TYR A 21 10.72 34.25 -25.75
CA TYR A 21 9.44 33.99 -26.42
C TYR A 21 9.60 33.16 -27.70
N LYS A 22 10.62 33.43 -28.52
CA LYS A 22 10.95 32.60 -29.70
C LYS A 22 11.27 31.16 -29.29
N ASN A 23 12.03 30.97 -28.22
CA ASN A 23 12.33 29.65 -27.69
C ASN A 23 11.07 28.95 -27.17
N GLU A 24 10.19 29.65 -26.45
CA GLU A 24 8.92 29.10 -25.99
C GLU A 24 8.03 28.66 -27.18
N LEU A 25 7.89 29.51 -28.20
CA LEU A 25 7.16 29.19 -29.42
C LEU A 25 7.73 27.96 -30.13
N LEU A 26 9.06 27.88 -30.25
CA LEU A 26 9.73 26.72 -30.84
C LEU A 26 9.43 25.45 -30.03
N GLN A 27 9.53 25.48 -28.70
CA GLN A 27 9.22 24.33 -27.85
C GLN A 27 7.76 23.89 -27.96
N ARG A 28 6.83 24.85 -28.05
CA ARG A 28 5.40 24.57 -28.26
C ARG A 28 5.15 23.93 -29.63
N TYR A 29 5.74 24.47 -30.69
CA TYR A 29 5.64 23.91 -32.04
C TYR A 29 6.22 22.49 -32.11
N LEU A 30 7.39 22.26 -31.51
CA LEU A 30 8.00 20.92 -31.43
C LEU A 30 7.10 19.92 -30.68
N SER A 31 6.46 20.37 -29.59
CA SER A 31 5.54 19.55 -28.81
C SER A 31 4.27 19.20 -29.60
N TRP A 32 3.69 20.18 -30.30
CA TRP A 32 2.56 19.96 -31.19
C TRP A 32 2.89 19.04 -32.37
N GLY A 33 4.07 19.23 -32.97
CA GLY A 33 4.56 18.35 -34.04
C GLY A 33 4.68 16.89 -33.58
N LYS A 34 5.20 16.66 -32.38
CA LYS A 34 5.25 15.32 -31.76
C LYS A 34 3.85 14.75 -31.52
N ALA A 35 2.95 15.52 -30.92
CA ALA A 35 1.58 15.11 -30.66
C ALA A 35 0.82 14.77 -31.96
N PHE A 36 0.95 15.60 -32.98
CA PHE A 36 0.38 15.36 -34.31
C PHE A 36 0.93 14.08 -34.93
N SER A 37 2.25 13.89 -34.87
CA SER A 37 2.91 12.70 -35.44
C SER A 37 2.43 11.42 -34.76
N ILE A 38 2.34 11.41 -33.42
CA ILE A 38 1.83 10.28 -32.64
C ILE A 38 0.37 9.95 -33.02
N ASN A 39 -0.50 10.96 -33.07
CA ASN A 39 -1.90 10.76 -33.45
C ASN A 39 -2.04 10.24 -34.89
N LYS A 40 -1.23 10.76 -35.82
CA LYS A 40 -1.17 10.24 -37.19
C LYS A 40 -0.75 8.76 -37.20
N THR A 41 0.26 8.38 -36.42
CA THR A 41 0.68 6.98 -36.30
C THR A 41 -0.43 6.10 -35.73
N TYR A 42 -1.15 6.52 -34.68
CA TYR A 42 -2.28 5.75 -34.15
C TYR A 42 -3.36 5.50 -35.20
N ARG A 43 -3.70 6.52 -35.98
CA ARG A 43 -4.65 6.36 -37.10
C ARG A 43 -4.17 5.33 -38.11
N LEU A 44 -2.91 5.42 -38.54
CA LEU A 44 -2.32 4.45 -39.47
C LEU A 44 -2.32 3.03 -38.90
N CYS A 45 -2.08 2.87 -37.60
CA CYS A 45 -2.18 1.58 -36.93
C CYS A 45 -3.61 1.04 -36.90
N HIS A 46 -4.61 1.89 -36.64
CA HIS A 46 -6.02 1.48 -36.66
C HIS A 46 -6.55 1.17 -38.07
N GLU A 47 -6.08 1.90 -39.08
CA GLU A 47 -6.45 1.69 -40.49
C GLU A 47 -5.85 0.38 -41.05
N ASN A 48 -4.69 -0.05 -40.52
CA ASN A 48 -4.03 -1.28 -40.94
C ASN A 48 -4.50 -2.52 -40.15
N LYS A 49 -5.38 -3.31 -40.78
CA LYS A 49 -5.94 -4.54 -40.20
C LYS A 49 -4.92 -5.64 -39.87
N SER A 50 -3.68 -5.57 -40.38
CA SER A 50 -2.63 -6.54 -40.01
C SER A 50 -1.98 -6.23 -38.64
N ILE A 51 -2.20 -5.03 -38.11
CA ILE A 51 -1.73 -4.62 -36.79
C ILE A 51 -2.81 -4.98 -35.77
N LEU A 52 -2.52 -5.99 -34.94
CA LEU A 52 -3.46 -6.44 -33.90
C LEU A 52 -3.39 -5.57 -32.64
N THR A 53 -2.19 -5.12 -32.28
CA THR A 53 -1.91 -4.31 -31.09
C THR A 53 -0.76 -3.34 -31.35
N PHE A 54 -0.73 -2.23 -30.62
CA PHE A 54 0.38 -1.27 -30.66
C PHE A 54 0.48 -0.51 -29.34
N SER A 55 1.65 0.10 -29.10
CA SER A 55 1.90 0.91 -27.90
C SER A 55 1.25 2.29 -28.01
N HIS A 56 0.83 2.83 -26.88
CA HIS A 56 0.28 4.19 -26.82
C HIS A 56 0.90 5.04 -25.70
N ARG A 57 0.69 6.35 -25.79
CA ARG A 57 1.14 7.37 -24.85
C ARG A 57 -0.01 8.27 -24.42
N ILE A 58 -1.22 7.72 -24.43
CA ILE A 58 -2.42 8.35 -23.89
C ILE A 58 -2.17 8.67 -22.42
N ASP A 59 -2.37 9.92 -22.06
CA ASP A 59 -2.32 10.41 -20.70
C ASP A 59 -3.62 10.06 -19.96
N GLY A 60 -3.48 9.80 -18.67
CA GLY A 60 -4.54 9.28 -17.82
C GLY A 60 -4.99 7.88 -18.19
N TRP A 61 -6.21 7.54 -17.77
CA TRP A 61 -6.71 6.17 -17.81
C TRP A 61 -6.95 5.71 -19.25
N ALA A 62 -6.20 4.70 -19.67
CA ALA A 62 -6.41 4.01 -20.93
C ALA A 62 -6.37 2.50 -20.69
N ASN A 63 -7.41 1.82 -21.15
CA ASN A 63 -7.59 0.38 -21.01
C ASN A 63 -7.99 -0.29 -22.34
N PRO A 64 -7.26 -0.08 -23.45
CA PRO A 64 -7.62 -0.72 -24.71
C PRO A 64 -7.62 -2.26 -24.57
N VAL A 65 -8.69 -2.86 -25.06
CA VAL A 65 -8.88 -4.31 -25.14
C VAL A 65 -8.66 -4.74 -26.57
N TYR A 66 -7.74 -5.68 -26.78
CA TYR A 66 -7.42 -6.26 -28.07
C TYR A 66 -7.84 -7.73 -28.08
N GLN A 67 -8.87 -8.04 -28.87
CA GLN A 67 -9.30 -9.42 -29.12
C GLN A 67 -8.38 -10.03 -30.18
N LEU A 68 -7.47 -10.92 -29.76
CA LEU A 68 -6.44 -11.48 -30.66
C LEU A 68 -6.91 -12.76 -31.34
N THR A 69 -7.73 -13.56 -30.64
CA THR A 69 -8.38 -14.77 -31.17
C THR A 69 -9.81 -14.84 -30.65
N THR A 70 -10.60 -15.85 -31.01
CA THR A 70 -11.94 -16.04 -30.42
C THR A 70 -11.90 -16.33 -28.91
N ASN A 71 -10.82 -16.94 -28.42
CA ASN A 71 -10.67 -17.36 -27.03
C ASN A 71 -9.68 -16.53 -26.23
N PHE A 72 -8.92 -15.62 -26.85
CA PHE A 72 -7.86 -14.88 -26.19
C PHE A 72 -7.96 -13.38 -26.46
N SER A 73 -7.90 -12.60 -25.38
CA SER A 73 -7.80 -11.13 -25.44
C SER A 73 -6.77 -10.62 -24.45
N VAL A 74 -6.24 -9.43 -24.76
CA VAL A 74 -5.35 -8.68 -23.88
C VAL A 74 -5.92 -7.29 -23.65
N GLU A 75 -6.05 -6.92 -22.39
CA GLU A 75 -6.32 -5.54 -21.96
C GLU A 75 -5.01 -4.94 -21.47
N ILE A 76 -4.62 -3.79 -22.04
CA ILE A 76 -3.47 -3.03 -21.57
C ILE A 76 -3.99 -1.88 -20.70
N LYS A 77 -3.75 -1.93 -19.39
CA LYS A 77 -4.26 -0.94 -18.44
C LYS A 77 -3.15 0.02 -18.06
N THR A 78 -3.38 1.31 -18.27
CA THR A 78 -2.43 2.38 -17.92
C THR A 78 -3.16 3.58 -17.32
N ASN A 79 -2.47 4.35 -16.48
CA ASN A 79 -2.89 5.69 -16.05
C ASN A 79 -1.67 6.63 -16.00
N PHE A 80 -1.06 6.85 -17.16
CA PHE A 80 0.15 7.67 -17.24
C PHE A 80 -0.12 9.13 -16.84
N GLY A 81 0.86 9.80 -16.25
CA GLY A 81 0.73 11.20 -15.81
C GLY A 81 0.18 11.39 -14.39
N TYR A 82 -0.02 10.31 -13.63
CA TYR A 82 -0.47 10.33 -12.22
C TYR A 82 0.67 10.20 -11.20
N GLY A 83 1.92 10.46 -11.63
CA GLY A 83 3.10 10.42 -10.76
C GLY A 83 3.29 9.07 -10.06
N HIS A 84 3.38 9.09 -8.72
CA HIS A 84 3.54 7.88 -7.91
C HIS A 84 2.35 6.92 -7.95
N SER A 85 1.19 7.36 -8.45
CA SER A 85 0.00 6.53 -8.60
C SER A 85 -0.18 5.99 -10.02
N SER A 86 0.78 6.23 -10.92
CA SER A 86 0.77 5.63 -12.25
C SER A 86 1.03 4.12 -12.20
N TYR A 87 0.42 3.39 -13.14
CA TYR A 87 0.53 1.96 -13.33
C TYR A 87 0.58 1.61 -14.83
N PHE A 88 1.18 0.47 -15.11
CA PHE A 88 1.20 -0.16 -16.43
C PHE A 88 1.04 -1.67 -16.26
N TYR A 89 -0.11 -2.18 -16.68
CA TYR A 89 -0.48 -3.59 -16.52
C TYR A 89 -0.86 -4.23 -17.85
N THR A 90 -0.57 -5.52 -17.95
CA THR A 90 -1.20 -6.41 -18.93
C THR A 90 -2.18 -7.30 -18.21
N LYS A 91 -3.42 -7.39 -18.70
CA LYS A 91 -4.44 -8.31 -18.23
C LYS A 91 -4.85 -9.24 -19.37
N LEU A 92 -4.58 -10.52 -19.21
CA LEU A 92 -4.91 -11.55 -20.17
C LEU A 92 -6.26 -12.18 -19.82
N LYS A 93 -7.03 -12.52 -20.84
CA LYS A 93 -8.29 -13.23 -20.68
C LYS A 93 -8.34 -14.39 -21.68
N TYR A 94 -8.56 -15.60 -21.18
CA TYR A 94 -8.61 -16.83 -21.95
C TYR A 94 -9.92 -17.59 -21.71
N LYS A 95 -10.63 -17.95 -22.78
CA LYS A 95 -11.97 -18.58 -22.75
C LYS A 95 -12.95 -17.87 -21.83
N ASN A 96 -12.89 -16.54 -21.79
CA ASN A 96 -13.63 -15.66 -20.89
C ASN A 96 -13.22 -15.62 -19.42
N ILE A 97 -12.15 -16.30 -19.01
CA ILE A 97 -11.58 -16.23 -17.66
C ILE A 97 -10.40 -15.27 -17.64
N GLU A 98 -10.31 -14.43 -16.61
CA GLU A 98 -9.19 -13.52 -16.41
C GLU A 98 -8.01 -14.27 -15.75
N ILE A 99 -6.81 -14.16 -16.34
CA ILE A 99 -5.61 -14.81 -15.81
C ILE A 99 -5.06 -13.97 -14.66
N THR A 100 -4.96 -14.57 -13.49
CA THR A 100 -4.55 -13.91 -12.25
C THR A 100 -3.19 -14.45 -11.79
N PRO A 101 -2.22 -13.60 -11.41
CA PRO A 101 -0.91 -14.02 -10.94
C PRO A 101 -1.01 -14.38 -9.45
N PHE A 102 -1.62 -15.53 -9.16
CA PHE A 102 -1.89 -15.97 -7.80
C PHE A 102 -0.63 -16.01 -6.92
N SER A 103 0.53 -16.30 -7.50
CA SER A 103 1.81 -16.35 -6.80
C SER A 103 2.20 -15.01 -6.14
N GLU A 104 1.75 -13.87 -6.67
CA GLU A 104 2.06 -12.56 -6.10
C GLU A 104 1.48 -12.38 -4.68
N TRP A 105 0.51 -13.20 -4.28
CA TRP A 105 -0.02 -13.21 -2.92
C TRP A 105 1.03 -13.57 -1.88
N VAL A 106 1.95 -14.47 -2.22
CA VAL A 106 3.01 -14.96 -1.31
C VAL A 106 4.36 -14.30 -1.60
N ASP A 107 4.58 -13.84 -2.82
CA ASP A 107 5.82 -13.16 -3.20
C ASP A 107 5.97 -11.76 -2.59
N TYR A 108 4.87 -11.05 -2.34
CA TYR A 108 4.88 -9.71 -1.77
C TYR A 108 4.30 -9.70 -0.36
N GLU A 109 5.02 -9.09 0.59
CA GLU A 109 4.61 -9.03 1.99
C GLU A 109 3.22 -8.38 2.15
N PHE A 110 3.01 -7.23 1.51
CA PHE A 110 1.81 -6.39 1.66
C PHE A 110 0.85 -6.46 0.45
N ALA A 111 0.84 -7.59 -0.26
CA ALA A 111 -0.10 -7.82 -1.35
C ALA A 111 -1.57 -7.73 -0.89
N LYS A 112 -2.45 -7.23 -1.77
CA LYS A 112 -3.91 -7.22 -1.55
C LYS A 112 -4.60 -7.98 -2.67
N TYR A 113 -5.62 -8.77 -2.31
CA TYR A 113 -6.48 -9.46 -3.28
C TYR A 113 -6.98 -8.51 -4.39
N SER A 114 -7.52 -7.35 -3.99
CA SER A 114 -8.06 -6.35 -4.92
C SER A 114 -7.03 -5.71 -5.85
N GLU A 115 -5.74 -5.81 -5.54
CA GLU A 115 -4.66 -5.39 -6.43
C GLU A 115 -4.33 -6.51 -7.42
N ILE A 116 -4.11 -7.73 -6.93
CA ILE A 116 -3.67 -8.88 -7.73
C ILE A 116 -4.65 -9.22 -8.86
N ILE A 117 -5.96 -9.17 -8.60
CA ILE A 117 -6.98 -9.52 -9.63
C ILE A 117 -7.09 -8.50 -10.78
N ARG A 118 -6.38 -7.36 -10.71
CA ARG A 118 -6.49 -6.29 -11.72
C ARG A 118 -5.61 -6.52 -12.93
N TYR A 119 -4.67 -7.46 -12.88
CA TYR A 119 -3.69 -7.69 -13.92
C TYR A 119 -3.28 -9.15 -13.98
N THR A 120 -2.58 -9.52 -15.05
CA THR A 120 -1.81 -10.76 -15.16
C THR A 120 -0.32 -10.49 -14.96
N ARG A 121 0.16 -9.32 -15.39
CA ARG A 121 1.55 -8.88 -15.21
C ARG A 121 1.63 -7.37 -15.02
N THR A 122 2.52 -6.95 -14.12
CA THR A 122 2.89 -5.54 -13.95
C THR A 122 4.14 -5.20 -14.74
N HIS A 123 4.23 -3.95 -15.18
CA HIS A 123 5.35 -3.42 -15.94
C HIS A 123 5.85 -2.12 -15.32
N LEU A 124 7.13 -1.84 -15.50
CA LEU A 124 7.72 -0.57 -15.10
C LEU A 124 7.28 0.56 -16.02
N LEU A 125 7.19 1.77 -15.48
CA LEU A 125 6.64 2.96 -16.13
C LEU A 125 7.63 3.64 -17.08
N GLU A 126 8.25 2.87 -17.98
CA GLU A 126 9.15 3.40 -19.00
C GLU A 126 8.75 2.91 -20.38
N ASN A 127 9.04 3.72 -21.41
CA ASN A 127 8.65 3.42 -22.79
C ASN A 127 9.16 2.06 -23.28
N LYS A 128 10.34 1.61 -22.81
CA LYS A 128 10.94 0.33 -23.22
C LYS A 128 10.10 -0.88 -22.80
N TYR A 129 9.32 -0.78 -21.71
CA TYR A 129 8.48 -1.87 -21.22
C TYR A 129 7.24 -2.12 -22.07
N TRP A 130 6.90 -1.24 -23.02
CA TRP A 130 5.90 -1.57 -24.04
C TRP A 130 6.30 -2.78 -24.88
N TYR A 131 7.58 -2.92 -25.20
CA TYR A 131 8.06 -4.08 -25.94
C TYR A 131 7.88 -5.36 -25.11
N GLU A 132 8.24 -5.33 -23.82
CA GLU A 132 8.02 -6.45 -22.91
C GLU A 132 6.53 -6.81 -22.79
N ALA A 133 5.65 -5.83 -22.59
CA ALA A 133 4.21 -6.06 -22.48
C ALA A 133 3.62 -6.69 -23.75
N MET A 134 4.03 -6.22 -24.93
CA MET A 134 3.58 -6.75 -26.22
C MET A 134 4.15 -8.13 -26.50
N GLN A 135 5.43 -8.36 -26.17
CA GLN A 135 6.08 -9.65 -26.30
C GLN A 135 5.42 -10.69 -25.39
N PHE A 136 5.14 -10.33 -24.14
CA PHE A 136 4.42 -11.17 -23.18
C PHE A 136 3.02 -11.57 -23.70
N ALA A 137 2.25 -10.59 -24.19
CA ALA A 137 0.93 -10.85 -24.75
C ALA A 137 0.98 -11.74 -26.00
N LYS A 138 1.95 -11.49 -26.91
CA LYS A 138 2.18 -12.31 -28.10
C LYS A 138 2.50 -13.75 -27.74
N ASP A 139 3.43 -13.96 -26.81
CA ASP A 139 3.89 -15.30 -26.43
C ASP A 139 2.78 -16.09 -25.73
N ALA A 140 2.00 -15.43 -24.87
CA ALA A 140 0.82 -16.04 -24.26
C ALA A 140 -0.25 -16.41 -25.30
N CYS A 141 -0.57 -15.50 -26.22
CA CYS A 141 -1.53 -15.74 -27.28
C CYS A 141 -1.10 -16.91 -28.18
N ASN A 142 0.14 -16.89 -28.67
CA ASN A 142 0.67 -17.94 -29.52
C ASN A 142 0.66 -19.29 -28.81
N LEU A 143 1.09 -19.34 -27.55
CA LEU A 143 1.08 -20.58 -26.77
C LEU A 143 -0.34 -21.13 -26.59
N SER A 144 -1.32 -20.26 -26.35
CA SER A 144 -2.74 -20.66 -26.24
C SER A 144 -3.28 -21.30 -27.53
N MET A 145 -2.76 -20.90 -28.69
CA MET A 145 -3.16 -21.43 -29.99
C MET A 145 -2.42 -22.71 -30.36
N THR A 146 -1.13 -22.80 -30.04
CA THR A 146 -0.27 -23.91 -30.46
C THR A 146 -0.30 -25.08 -29.48
N ASN A 147 -0.46 -24.81 -28.18
CA ASN A 147 -0.44 -25.82 -27.14
C ASN A 147 -1.22 -25.35 -25.89
N GLU A 148 -2.53 -25.58 -25.91
CA GLU A 148 -3.42 -25.21 -24.80
C GLU A 148 -2.97 -25.80 -23.46
N VAL A 149 -2.52 -27.06 -23.42
CA VAL A 149 -2.06 -27.70 -22.18
C VAL A 149 -0.89 -26.94 -21.57
N LYS A 150 0.14 -26.63 -22.36
CA LYS A 150 1.30 -25.84 -21.89
C LYS A 150 0.93 -24.41 -21.51
N PHE A 151 -0.05 -23.82 -22.20
CA PHE A 151 -0.55 -22.49 -21.85
C PHE A 151 -1.19 -22.49 -20.45
N VAL A 152 -2.10 -23.43 -20.21
CA VAL A 152 -2.80 -23.59 -18.93
C VAL A 152 -1.81 -23.91 -17.83
N GLU A 153 -0.87 -24.81 -18.10
CA GLU A 153 0.20 -25.14 -17.15
C GLU A 153 0.95 -23.88 -16.71
N LYS A 154 1.50 -23.12 -17.68
CA LYS A 154 2.35 -21.97 -17.42
C LYS A 154 1.64 -20.80 -16.75
N TYR A 155 0.44 -20.47 -17.22
CA TYR A 155 -0.24 -19.21 -16.83
C TYR A 155 -1.29 -19.40 -15.74
N VAL A 156 -1.67 -20.64 -15.41
CA VAL A 156 -2.71 -20.94 -14.41
C VAL A 156 -2.17 -21.91 -13.37
N ILE A 157 -1.75 -23.11 -13.76
CA ILE A 157 -1.36 -24.18 -12.82
C ILE A 157 -0.12 -23.79 -12.02
N GLU A 158 0.94 -23.31 -12.68
CA GLU A 158 2.16 -22.87 -11.99
C GLU A 158 1.89 -21.72 -11.01
N GLU A 159 0.96 -20.81 -11.34
CA GLU A 159 0.61 -19.69 -10.46
C GLU A 159 -0.16 -20.16 -9.23
N CYS A 160 -1.13 -21.07 -9.40
CA CYS A 160 -1.82 -21.73 -8.30
C CYS A 160 -0.85 -22.53 -7.43
N GLU A 161 0.04 -23.32 -8.03
CA GLU A 161 1.00 -24.16 -7.31
C GLU A 161 1.97 -23.31 -6.48
N LYS A 162 2.53 -22.24 -7.05
CA LYS A 162 3.39 -21.31 -6.31
C LYS A 162 2.66 -20.64 -5.15
N MET A 163 1.42 -20.20 -5.36
CA MET A 163 0.62 -19.60 -4.29
C MET A 163 0.40 -20.59 -3.14
N VAL A 164 -0.06 -21.80 -3.47
CA VAL A 164 -0.41 -22.82 -2.48
C VAL A 164 0.83 -23.33 -1.74
N SER A 165 1.91 -23.63 -2.45
CA SER A 165 3.20 -23.97 -1.85
C SER A 165 3.70 -22.84 -0.95
N GLY A 166 3.59 -21.58 -1.38
CA GLY A 166 3.99 -20.43 -0.58
C GLY A 166 3.20 -20.27 0.71
N ILE A 167 1.87 -20.48 0.71
CA ILE A 167 1.08 -20.40 1.96
C ILE A 167 1.39 -21.59 2.90
N GLU A 168 1.69 -22.76 2.35
CA GLU A 168 2.16 -23.92 3.11
C GLU A 168 3.53 -23.64 3.77
N GLU A 169 4.43 -22.94 3.07
CA GLU A 169 5.70 -22.49 3.63
C GLU A 169 5.52 -21.40 4.69
N VAL A 170 4.61 -20.45 4.48
CA VAL A 170 4.28 -19.39 5.45
C VAL A 170 3.88 -19.96 6.80
N PHE A 171 3.22 -21.11 6.80
CA PHE A 171 2.87 -21.80 8.03
C PHE A 171 4.08 -22.29 8.83
N ASN A 172 5.17 -22.69 8.16
CA ASN A 172 6.30 -23.39 8.78
C ASN A 172 7.52 -22.50 9.02
N LYS A 173 7.64 -21.36 8.31
CA LYS A 173 8.79 -20.45 8.40
C LYS A 173 8.48 -19.21 9.25
N ASP A 174 9.53 -18.58 9.75
CA ASP A 174 9.53 -17.27 10.43
C ASP A 174 10.37 -16.21 9.68
N ASN A 175 11.27 -16.68 8.79
CA ASN A 175 12.09 -15.88 7.90
C ASN A 175 11.55 -15.96 6.46
N PHE A 176 11.29 -14.80 5.87
CA PHE A 176 10.68 -14.67 4.55
C PHE A 176 11.54 -13.84 3.61
N LEU A 177 11.52 -14.18 2.33
CA LEU A 177 12.11 -13.39 1.25
C LEU A 177 10.98 -12.88 0.37
N PHE A 178 10.77 -11.56 0.36
CA PHE A 178 9.73 -10.94 -0.45
C PHE A 178 10.33 -10.16 -1.62
N LYS A 179 9.60 -10.11 -2.72
CA LYS A 179 9.92 -9.26 -3.86
C LYS A 179 9.71 -7.79 -3.51
N SER A 180 10.58 -6.93 -4.03
CA SER A 180 10.39 -5.48 -4.00
C SER A 180 10.14 -4.98 -5.42
N ARG A 181 9.37 -3.89 -5.55
CA ARG A 181 9.20 -3.22 -6.84
C ARG A 181 10.38 -2.29 -7.19
N LYS A 182 11.24 -2.00 -6.21
CA LYS A 182 12.40 -1.10 -6.34
C LYS A 182 13.75 -1.82 -6.27
N GLU A 183 13.79 -2.97 -5.59
CA GLU A 183 14.96 -3.82 -5.39
C GLU A 183 14.59 -5.25 -5.83
N ASP A 184 15.56 -6.15 -6.00
CA ASP A 184 15.27 -7.53 -6.40
C ASP A 184 14.44 -8.28 -5.33
N SER A 185 14.84 -8.20 -4.06
CA SER A 185 14.11 -8.82 -2.93
C SER A 185 14.63 -8.32 -1.58
N TYR A 186 13.83 -8.48 -0.51
CA TYR A 186 14.22 -8.14 0.86
C TYR A 186 13.80 -9.23 1.84
N LYS A 187 14.57 -9.38 2.93
CA LYS A 187 14.34 -10.39 3.97
C LYS A 187 13.60 -9.80 5.17
N VAL A 188 12.67 -10.57 5.72
CA VAL A 188 11.91 -10.20 6.92
C VAL A 188 11.87 -11.37 7.89
N ASP A 189 12.26 -11.11 9.13
CA ASP A 189 12.10 -12.03 10.26
C ASP A 189 10.87 -11.60 11.08
N LYS A 190 9.87 -12.47 11.20
CA LYS A 190 8.64 -12.22 11.95
C LYS A 190 8.56 -13.15 13.15
N LYS A 191 8.25 -12.60 14.33
CA LYS A 191 8.20 -13.34 15.60
C LYS A 191 6.97 -12.99 16.44
N GLY A 192 6.63 -13.90 17.36
CA GLY A 192 5.54 -13.72 18.33
C GLY A 192 4.21 -13.37 17.66
N HIS A 193 3.49 -12.41 18.26
CA HIS A 193 2.17 -11.95 17.79
C HIS A 193 2.17 -11.53 16.31
N GLY A 194 3.23 -10.86 15.85
CA GLY A 194 3.32 -10.39 14.46
C GLY A 194 3.50 -11.53 13.44
N LEU A 195 4.10 -12.65 13.84
CA LEU A 195 4.18 -13.85 12.99
C LEU A 195 2.81 -14.51 12.85
N VAL A 196 2.07 -14.64 13.95
CA VAL A 196 0.73 -15.24 13.94
C VAL A 196 -0.24 -14.36 13.15
N GLU A 197 -0.17 -13.04 13.31
CA GLU A 197 -0.92 -12.06 12.52
C GLU A 197 -0.64 -12.22 11.03
N PHE A 198 0.63 -12.26 10.64
CA PHE A 198 1.04 -12.40 9.24
C PHE A 198 0.58 -13.73 8.63
N ARG A 199 0.73 -14.85 9.36
CA ARG A 199 0.22 -16.15 8.94
C ARG A 199 -1.29 -16.13 8.76
N GLY A 200 -2.01 -15.53 9.71
CA GLY A 200 -3.45 -15.35 9.63
C GLY A 200 -3.87 -14.56 8.40
N GLU A 201 -3.18 -13.46 8.10
CA GLU A 201 -3.42 -12.64 6.90
C GLU A 201 -3.24 -13.46 5.62
N LYS A 202 -2.06 -14.07 5.44
CA LYS A 202 -1.72 -14.79 4.22
C LYS A 202 -2.59 -16.03 4.00
N ILE A 203 -2.81 -16.83 5.03
CA ILE A 203 -3.55 -18.08 4.88
C ILE A 203 -5.05 -17.81 4.73
N SER A 204 -5.64 -16.94 5.56
CA SER A 204 -7.07 -16.62 5.44
C SER A 204 -7.39 -15.79 4.20
N GLY A 205 -6.50 -14.88 3.78
CA GLY A 205 -6.67 -14.12 2.55
C GLY A 205 -6.64 -14.99 1.29
N ALA A 206 -5.97 -16.14 1.31
CA ALA A 206 -5.99 -17.09 0.19
C ALA A 206 -7.40 -17.61 -0.14
N LEU A 207 -8.32 -17.62 0.83
CA LEU A 207 -9.73 -18.00 0.60
C LEU A 207 -10.44 -17.09 -0.41
N ASP A 208 -10.04 -15.81 -0.49
CA ASP A 208 -10.66 -14.86 -1.43
C ASP A 208 -10.38 -15.25 -2.90
N PHE A 209 -9.27 -15.96 -3.15
CA PHE A 209 -8.87 -16.42 -4.48
C PHE A 209 -9.58 -17.69 -4.95
N ILE A 210 -10.23 -18.46 -4.07
CA ILE A 210 -10.91 -19.71 -4.45
C ILE A 210 -11.97 -19.45 -5.54
N SER A 211 -12.70 -18.33 -5.43
CA SER A 211 -13.67 -17.91 -6.44
C SER A 211 -13.06 -17.69 -7.82
N LYS A 212 -11.79 -17.27 -7.89
CA LYS A 212 -11.05 -17.09 -9.15
C LYS A 212 -10.39 -18.36 -9.64
N ILE A 213 -9.94 -19.21 -8.73
CA ILE A 213 -9.36 -20.51 -9.06
C ILE A 213 -10.42 -21.42 -9.68
N ILE A 214 -11.62 -21.48 -9.10
CA ILE A 214 -12.70 -22.37 -9.58
C ILE A 214 -13.22 -21.98 -10.98
N GLU A 215 -13.03 -20.72 -11.41
CA GLU A 215 -13.35 -20.31 -12.79
C GLU A 215 -12.59 -21.16 -13.83
N PHE A 216 -11.43 -21.73 -13.48
CA PHE A 216 -10.62 -22.57 -14.38
C PHE A 216 -10.95 -24.06 -14.35
N GLU A 217 -11.93 -24.52 -13.56
CA GLU A 217 -12.23 -25.97 -13.38
C GLU A 217 -12.60 -26.69 -14.70
N TYR A 218 -13.21 -25.97 -15.65
CA TYR A 218 -13.52 -26.54 -16.97
C TYR A 218 -12.32 -26.61 -17.92
N VAL A 219 -11.20 -25.97 -17.57
CA VAL A 219 -9.96 -25.93 -18.34
C VAL A 219 -8.92 -26.88 -17.77
N ALA A 220 -8.81 -26.97 -16.45
CA ALA A 220 -7.97 -27.94 -15.76
C ALA A 220 -8.49 -28.22 -14.34
N SER A 221 -8.06 -29.33 -13.75
CA SER A 221 -8.46 -29.72 -12.40
C SER A 221 -7.91 -28.74 -11.36
N MET A 222 -8.78 -28.01 -10.66
CA MET A 222 -8.38 -27.02 -9.64
C MET A 222 -8.62 -27.48 -8.20
N LYS A 223 -9.35 -28.59 -8.03
CA LYS A 223 -9.77 -29.10 -6.73
C LYS A 223 -8.61 -29.36 -5.76
N SER A 224 -7.46 -29.81 -6.25
CA SER A 224 -6.27 -30.03 -5.41
C SER A 224 -5.78 -28.74 -4.74
N PHE A 225 -5.74 -27.62 -5.47
CA PHE A 225 -5.35 -26.32 -4.94
C PHE A 225 -6.33 -25.80 -3.90
N ILE A 226 -7.63 -25.91 -4.18
CA ILE A 226 -8.70 -25.51 -3.25
C ILE A 226 -8.58 -26.29 -1.94
N ASN A 227 -8.44 -27.62 -2.02
CA ASN A 227 -8.30 -28.47 -0.84
C ASN A 227 -7.07 -28.10 0.00
N ARG A 228 -5.94 -27.76 -0.62
CA ARG A 228 -4.72 -27.35 0.09
C ARG A 228 -4.90 -25.99 0.78
N ILE A 229 -5.53 -25.00 0.12
CA ILE A 229 -5.87 -23.71 0.74
C ILE A 229 -6.77 -23.94 1.96
N GLU A 230 -7.81 -24.76 1.81
CA GLU A 230 -8.73 -25.09 2.90
C GLU A 230 -8.03 -25.82 4.06
N ALA A 231 -7.12 -26.75 3.74
CA ALA A 231 -6.34 -27.48 4.75
C ALA A 231 -5.45 -26.54 5.57
N CYS A 232 -4.75 -25.60 4.92
CA CYS A 232 -3.98 -24.58 5.63
C CYS A 232 -4.87 -23.71 6.54
N ASN A 233 -6.06 -23.34 6.07
CA ASN A 233 -7.01 -22.54 6.84
C ASN A 233 -7.55 -23.28 8.07
N LYS A 234 -7.91 -24.56 7.92
CA LYS A 234 -8.31 -25.42 9.05
C LYS A 234 -7.18 -25.57 10.07
N LYS A 235 -5.92 -25.65 9.60
CA LYS A 235 -4.74 -25.80 10.46
C LYS A 235 -4.40 -24.52 11.24
N ILE A 236 -4.54 -23.34 10.64
CA ILE A 236 -4.20 -22.06 11.30
C ILE A 236 -5.29 -21.56 12.25
N GLN A 237 -6.56 -21.90 12.00
CA GLN A 237 -7.70 -21.44 12.80
C GLN A 237 -7.56 -21.68 14.32
N PRO A 238 -7.22 -22.88 14.83
CA PRO A 238 -7.05 -23.08 16.27
C PRO A 238 -5.92 -22.20 16.86
N ILE A 239 -4.83 -22.00 16.10
CA ILE A 239 -3.71 -21.15 16.53
C ILE A 239 -4.16 -19.69 16.65
N LEU A 240 -4.93 -19.19 15.67
CA LEU A 240 -5.49 -17.84 15.73
C LEU A 240 -6.47 -17.66 16.90
N PHE A 241 -7.26 -18.68 17.21
CA PHE A 241 -8.17 -18.66 18.36
C PHE A 241 -7.41 -18.60 19.69
N GLU A 242 -6.40 -19.46 19.87
CA GLU A 242 -5.55 -19.46 21.06
C GLU A 242 -4.81 -18.12 21.21
N GLU A 243 -4.24 -17.61 20.12
CA GLU A 243 -3.54 -16.31 20.11
C GLU A 243 -4.47 -15.15 20.47
N SER A 244 -5.72 -15.18 20.00
CA SER A 244 -6.74 -14.19 20.37
C SER A 244 -7.00 -14.17 21.88
N ASN A 245 -7.05 -15.35 22.52
CA ASN A 245 -7.21 -15.46 23.97
C ASN A 245 -5.99 -14.94 24.73
N VAL A 246 -4.78 -15.26 24.27
CA VAL A 246 -3.52 -14.75 24.84
C VAL A 246 -3.47 -13.22 24.75
N LEU A 247 -3.79 -12.65 23.58
CA LEU A 247 -3.83 -11.21 23.38
C LEU A 247 -4.88 -10.54 24.28
N LYS A 248 -6.08 -11.12 24.39
CA LYS A 248 -7.14 -10.61 25.25
C LYS A 248 -6.70 -10.52 26.70
N ALA A 249 -6.05 -11.56 27.24
CA ALA A 249 -5.52 -11.56 28.60
C ALA A 249 -4.42 -10.50 28.78
N LYS A 250 -3.47 -10.39 27.84
CA LYS A 250 -2.40 -9.37 27.89
C LYS A 250 -2.95 -7.95 27.84
N ILE A 251 -3.93 -7.69 26.98
CA ILE A 251 -4.60 -6.39 26.88
C ILE A 251 -5.32 -6.05 28.18
N SER A 252 -6.00 -7.01 28.80
CA SER A 252 -6.66 -6.83 30.10
C SER A 252 -5.67 -6.40 31.17
N ASN A 253 -4.56 -7.14 31.33
CA ASN A 253 -3.55 -6.80 32.34
C ASN A 253 -2.95 -5.40 32.13
N LEU A 254 -2.65 -5.02 30.88
CA LEU A 254 -2.15 -3.67 30.58
C LEU A 254 -3.21 -2.59 30.82
N GLN A 255 -4.49 -2.89 30.64
CA GLN A 255 -5.58 -1.97 31.00
C GLN A 255 -5.69 -1.78 32.51
N ASP A 256 -5.47 -2.83 33.30
CA ASP A 256 -5.41 -2.75 34.76
C ASP A 256 -4.23 -1.88 35.20
N ASP A 257 -3.03 -2.10 34.65
CA ASP A 257 -1.84 -1.28 34.91
C ASP A 257 -2.06 0.19 34.54
N LYS A 258 -2.67 0.44 33.37
CA LYS A 258 -3.04 1.78 32.93
C LYS A 258 -4.04 2.42 33.89
N SER A 259 -5.05 1.67 34.34
CA SER A 259 -6.08 2.16 35.26
C SER A 259 -5.48 2.49 36.63
N ALA A 260 -4.50 1.71 37.11
CA ALA A 260 -3.76 1.99 38.33
C ALA A 260 -2.89 3.26 38.21
N LEU A 261 -2.27 3.50 37.05
CA LEU A 261 -1.43 4.69 36.81
C LEU A 261 -2.25 5.96 36.50
N GLN A 262 -3.49 5.79 36.04
CA GLN A 262 -4.37 6.87 35.57
C GLN A 262 -4.55 8.01 36.59
N PRO A 263 -4.82 7.78 37.88
CA PRO A 263 -5.01 8.87 38.85
C PRO A 263 -3.72 9.69 39.05
N THR A 264 -2.59 9.00 39.14
CA THR A 264 -1.27 9.63 39.30
C THR A 264 -0.91 10.48 38.08
N TYR A 265 -1.17 9.98 36.88
CA TYR A 265 -0.99 10.74 35.63
C TYR A 265 -1.91 11.96 35.57
N GLN A 266 -3.19 11.81 35.91
CA GLN A 266 -4.15 12.94 35.91
C GLN A 266 -3.75 14.03 36.89
N LYS A 267 -3.29 13.66 38.09
CA LYS A 267 -2.76 14.62 39.07
C LYS A 267 -1.53 15.35 38.52
N ALA A 268 -0.54 14.60 38.01
CA ALA A 268 0.67 15.19 37.46
C ALA A 268 0.38 16.11 36.26
N LEU A 269 -0.61 15.77 35.43
CA LEU A 269 -1.10 16.61 34.33
C LEU A 269 -1.76 17.90 34.83
N ALA A 270 -2.60 17.82 35.85
CA ALA A 270 -3.22 19.00 36.45
C ALA A 270 -2.17 19.94 37.07
N ASP A 271 -1.21 19.39 37.84
CA ASP A 271 -0.11 20.14 38.43
C ASP A 271 0.77 20.79 37.34
N SER A 272 1.03 20.09 36.24
CA SER A 272 1.77 20.62 35.08
C SER A 272 1.05 21.81 34.45
N GLN A 273 -0.27 21.74 34.34
CA GLN A 273 -1.09 22.86 33.84
C GLN A 273 -1.07 24.07 34.78
N ILE A 274 -1.01 23.85 36.11
CA ILE A 274 -0.85 24.93 37.09
C ILE A 274 0.49 25.62 36.88
N TYR A 275 1.60 24.88 36.90
CA TYR A 275 2.93 25.45 36.67
C TYR A 275 3.04 26.16 35.32
N GLN A 276 2.40 25.64 34.26
CA GLN A 276 2.39 26.30 32.96
C GLN A 276 1.64 27.63 33.01
N LYS A 277 0.52 27.74 33.74
CA LYS A 277 -0.20 29.00 33.94
C LYS A 277 0.64 30.00 34.74
N GLU A 278 1.25 29.57 35.83
CA GLU A 278 2.13 30.42 36.65
C GLU A 278 3.34 30.91 35.85
N ARG A 279 3.95 30.03 35.04
CA ARG A 279 5.06 30.39 34.16
C ARG A 279 4.66 31.42 33.11
N ASN A 280 3.46 31.29 32.54
CA ASN A 280 2.91 32.28 31.61
C ASN A 280 2.64 33.63 32.28
N ILE A 281 2.18 33.64 33.54
CA ILE A 281 1.97 34.87 34.32
C ILE A 281 3.32 35.55 34.59
N LEU A 282 4.30 34.80 35.12
CA LEU A 282 5.64 35.32 35.37
C LEU A 282 6.27 35.89 34.10
N GLN A 283 6.14 35.20 32.97
CA GLN A 283 6.64 35.69 31.69
C GLN A 283 6.02 37.06 31.32
N LYS A 284 4.70 37.22 31.48
CA LYS A 284 4.02 38.51 31.22
C LYS A 284 4.49 39.61 32.17
N GLU A 285 4.66 39.30 33.45
CA GLU A 285 5.18 40.27 34.44
C GLU A 285 6.62 40.70 34.15
N MET A 286 7.48 39.76 33.76
CA MET A 286 8.87 40.07 33.43
C MET A 286 8.96 40.93 32.15
N ILE A 287 8.06 40.73 31.18
CA ILE A 287 7.95 41.59 29.99
C ILE A 287 7.46 42.99 30.39
N SER A 288 6.41 43.11 31.21
CA SER A 288 5.88 44.41 31.62
C SER A 288 6.87 45.23 32.47
N ARG A 289 7.75 44.55 33.22
CA ARG A 289 8.85 45.18 33.98
C ARG A 289 10.10 45.47 33.13
N GLY A 290 10.07 45.21 31.82
CA GLY A 290 11.21 45.41 30.91
C GLY A 290 12.38 44.44 31.15
N GLN A 291 12.18 43.35 31.89
CA GLN A 291 13.21 42.35 32.21
C GLN A 291 13.39 41.31 31.11
N LEU A 292 12.39 41.16 30.24
CA LEU A 292 12.37 40.33 29.04
C LEU A 292 11.81 41.13 27.86
N VAL A 293 12.25 40.80 26.63
CA VAL A 293 11.75 41.40 25.39
C VAL A 293 10.76 40.44 24.74
N PHE A 294 9.59 40.95 24.32
CA PHE A 294 8.52 40.13 23.74
C PHE A 294 8.96 39.41 22.46
N GLU A 295 9.74 40.08 21.60
CA GLU A 295 10.21 39.52 20.32
C GLU A 295 11.28 38.43 20.48
N LYS A 296 11.97 38.39 21.63
CA LYS A 296 13.03 37.42 21.91
C LYS A 296 13.11 37.12 23.41
N ILE A 297 12.32 36.14 23.83
CA ILE A 297 12.26 35.71 25.23
C ILE A 297 13.54 34.97 25.60
N ASP A 298 14.27 35.47 26.60
CA ASP A 298 15.35 34.76 27.25
C ASP A 298 14.78 33.64 28.14
N VAL A 299 14.76 32.43 27.59
CA VAL A 299 14.19 31.24 28.22
C VAL A 299 14.99 30.80 29.45
N GLU A 300 16.31 30.98 29.46
CA GLU A 300 17.16 30.62 30.59
C GLU A 300 16.87 31.53 31.78
N LYS A 301 16.82 32.84 31.55
CA LYS A 301 16.49 33.82 32.58
C LYS A 301 15.08 33.62 33.14
N LEU A 302 14.10 33.31 32.28
CA LEU A 302 12.74 32.96 32.69
C LEU A 302 12.72 31.69 33.56
N ASN A 303 13.44 30.64 33.16
CA ASN A 303 13.51 29.38 33.92
C ASN A 303 14.23 29.57 35.27
N GLN A 304 15.30 30.35 35.33
CA GLN A 304 15.99 30.68 36.58
C GLN A 304 15.06 31.39 37.57
N GLN A 305 14.35 32.42 37.10
CA GLN A 305 13.41 33.16 37.94
C GLN A 305 12.21 32.30 38.36
N PHE A 306 11.70 31.47 37.45
CA PHE A 306 10.61 30.55 37.75
C PHE A 306 11.02 29.50 38.80
N ASN A 307 12.21 28.90 38.66
CA ASN A 307 12.74 27.94 39.63
C ASN A 307 13.03 28.59 40.99
N LYS A 308 13.40 29.87 41.02
CA LYS A 308 13.56 30.64 42.26
C LYS A 308 12.21 30.83 42.97
N ASN A 309 11.15 31.10 42.21
CA ASN A 309 9.79 31.25 42.75
C ASN A 309 9.16 29.89 43.12
N HIS A 310 9.56 28.80 42.44
CA HIS A 310 9.04 27.45 42.62
C HIS A 310 10.19 26.42 42.76
N PRO A 311 10.85 26.34 43.93
CA PRO A 311 12.02 25.48 44.12
C PRO A 311 11.77 23.98 43.84
N GLY A 312 10.52 23.51 44.03
CA GLY A 312 10.12 22.12 43.76
C GLY A 312 9.83 21.80 42.28
N TYR A 313 9.82 22.80 41.39
CA TYR A 313 9.39 22.60 40.00
C TYR A 313 10.28 21.63 39.22
N ASN A 314 11.61 21.68 39.42
CA ASN A 314 12.51 20.76 38.72
C ASN A 314 12.27 19.30 39.10
N MET A 315 12.06 19.02 40.40
CA MET A 315 11.71 17.68 40.88
C MET A 315 10.38 17.21 40.29
N PHE A 316 9.36 18.08 40.33
CA PHE A 316 8.07 17.82 39.72
C PHE A 316 8.19 17.52 38.21
N LYS A 317 8.98 18.31 37.48
CA LYS A 317 9.16 18.15 36.03
C LYS A 317 9.75 16.80 35.68
N ASP A 318 10.75 16.34 36.42
CA ASP A 318 11.36 15.02 36.21
C ASP A 318 10.37 13.87 36.50
N GLU A 319 9.59 13.99 37.56
CA GLU A 319 8.54 13.03 37.91
C GLU A 319 7.41 13.02 36.88
N TYR A 320 6.94 14.19 36.43
CA TYR A 320 5.94 14.35 35.38
C TYR A 320 6.37 13.68 34.08
N ILE A 321 7.62 13.87 33.64
CA ILE A 321 8.16 13.22 32.43
C ILE A 321 8.15 11.69 32.60
N LYS A 322 8.59 11.17 33.74
CA LYS A 322 8.59 9.71 34.02
C LYS A 322 7.18 9.13 33.95
N ILE A 323 6.22 9.73 34.64
CA ILE A 323 4.82 9.26 34.68
C ILE A 323 4.19 9.35 33.28
N THR A 324 4.40 10.47 32.57
CA THR A 324 3.87 10.67 31.22
C THR A 324 4.43 9.64 30.24
N ASN A 325 5.73 9.35 30.29
CA ASN A 325 6.35 8.36 29.43
C ASN A 325 5.84 6.94 29.73
N ALA A 326 5.71 6.57 31.00
CA ALA A 326 5.13 5.29 31.39
C ALA A 326 3.66 5.15 30.91
N PHE A 327 2.84 6.18 31.11
CA PHE A 327 1.44 6.20 30.70
C PHE A 327 1.27 6.10 29.18
N ASN A 328 2.05 6.87 28.42
CA ASN A 328 2.03 6.84 26.96
C ASN A 328 2.53 5.49 26.42
N THR A 329 3.55 4.90 27.05
CA THR A 329 4.06 3.56 26.69
C THR A 329 2.97 2.50 26.85
N LEU A 330 2.22 2.52 27.95
CA LEU A 330 1.08 1.62 28.16
C LEU A 330 0.00 1.83 27.08
N CYS A 331 -0.33 3.09 26.77
CA CYS A 331 -1.31 3.41 25.72
C CYS A 331 -0.88 2.87 24.34
N ASP A 332 0.39 3.05 23.98
CA ASP A 332 0.95 2.58 22.72
C ASP A 332 0.98 1.05 22.64
N GLN A 333 1.36 0.37 23.74
CA GLN A 333 1.34 -1.10 23.81
C GLN A 333 -0.08 -1.65 23.66
N ILE A 334 -1.05 -1.10 24.40
CA ILE A 334 -2.47 -1.48 24.30
C ILE A 334 -2.98 -1.25 22.87
N SER A 335 -2.66 -0.12 22.25
CA SER A 335 -3.07 0.20 20.88
C SER A 335 -2.52 -0.80 19.87
N LYS A 336 -1.22 -1.10 19.95
CA LYS A 336 -0.55 -2.09 19.08
C LYS A 336 -1.15 -3.49 19.24
N LEU A 337 -1.34 -3.97 20.48
CA LEU A 337 -1.91 -5.30 20.72
C LEU A 337 -3.38 -5.39 20.30
N ASN A 338 -4.18 -4.34 20.52
CA ASN A 338 -5.57 -4.28 20.05
C ASN A 338 -5.65 -4.36 18.52
N LYS A 339 -4.74 -3.70 17.79
CA LYS A 339 -4.66 -3.82 16.33
C LYS A 339 -4.45 -5.27 15.90
N VAL A 340 -3.47 -5.95 16.49
CA VAL A 340 -3.18 -7.36 16.20
C VAL A 340 -4.36 -8.26 16.55
N TYR A 341 -4.97 -8.07 17.73
CA TYR A 341 -6.16 -8.80 18.18
C TYR A 341 -7.33 -8.66 17.20
N ASN A 342 -7.61 -7.44 16.76
CA ASN A 342 -8.69 -7.16 15.81
C ASN A 342 -8.44 -7.80 14.43
N ASN A 343 -7.19 -7.80 13.98
CA ASN A 343 -6.79 -8.44 12.73
C ASN A 343 -6.97 -9.96 12.83
N ILE A 344 -6.45 -10.60 13.89
CA ILE A 344 -6.60 -12.04 14.13
C ILE A 344 -8.08 -12.46 14.18
N ASN A 345 -8.93 -11.71 14.87
CA ASN A 345 -10.37 -11.99 14.91
C ASN A 345 -11.04 -11.82 13.55
N THR A 346 -10.56 -10.91 12.72
CA THR A 346 -11.05 -10.74 11.36
C THR A 346 -10.68 -11.94 10.48
N TYR A 347 -9.46 -12.48 10.64
CA TYR A 347 -9.01 -13.69 9.95
C TYR A 347 -9.82 -14.92 10.38
N ASN A 348 -10.04 -15.11 11.69
CA ASN A 348 -10.90 -16.18 12.21
C ASN A 348 -12.32 -16.10 11.64
N ARG A 349 -12.94 -14.91 11.67
CA ARG A 349 -14.27 -14.72 11.13
C ARG A 349 -14.35 -15.04 9.64
N LYS A 350 -13.31 -14.70 8.87
CA LYS A 350 -13.24 -15.05 7.44
C LYS A 350 -13.24 -16.57 7.24
N ILE A 351 -12.44 -17.30 8.02
CA ILE A 351 -12.37 -18.76 7.99
C ILE A 351 -13.74 -19.38 8.34
N GLU A 352 -14.35 -18.93 9.44
CA GLU A 352 -15.67 -19.39 9.88
C GLU A 352 -16.76 -19.14 8.83
N GLN A 353 -16.78 -17.94 8.25
CA GLN A 353 -17.75 -17.58 7.21
C GLN A 353 -17.59 -18.43 5.95
N TYR A 354 -16.35 -18.76 5.56
CA TYR A 354 -16.09 -19.61 4.41
C TYR A 354 -16.61 -21.04 4.66
N PHE A 355 -16.21 -21.67 5.76
CA PHE A 355 -16.62 -23.05 6.05
C PHE A 355 -18.10 -23.17 6.44
N GLY A 356 -18.67 -22.18 7.13
CA GLY A 356 -20.10 -22.15 7.42
C GLY A 356 -20.98 -22.04 6.17
N LYS A 357 -20.52 -21.33 5.12
CA LYS A 357 -21.21 -21.32 3.81
C LYS A 357 -21.16 -22.69 3.13
N LEU A 358 -20.03 -23.39 3.20
CA LEU A 358 -19.90 -24.73 2.64
C LEU A 358 -20.86 -25.72 3.30
N GLU A 359 -20.98 -25.69 4.63
CA GLU A 359 -21.91 -26.55 5.36
C GLU A 359 -23.37 -26.28 5.00
N ASN A 360 -23.75 -25.01 4.81
CA ASN A 360 -25.11 -24.64 4.39
C ASN A 360 -25.41 -25.03 2.94
N ASN A 361 -24.41 -25.04 2.05
CA ASN A 361 -24.57 -25.48 0.66
C ASN A 361 -24.63 -27.01 0.51
N LEU A 362 -24.17 -27.76 1.52
CA LEU A 362 -24.21 -29.23 1.55
C LEU A 362 -25.49 -29.79 2.20
N ARG A 363 -26.34 -28.94 2.80
CA ARG A 363 -27.66 -29.37 3.31
C ARG A 363 -28.65 -29.41 2.13
N PRO A 364 -29.32 -30.56 1.87
CA PRO A 364 -30.35 -30.61 0.85
C PRO A 364 -31.49 -29.64 1.21
N LYS A 365 -31.96 -28.88 0.21
CA LYS A 365 -33.15 -28.04 0.31
C LYS A 365 -34.41 -28.87 0.45
#